data_AF-A0A7J7ITU6-F1
#
_entry.id   AF-A0A7J7ITU6-F1
#
_cell.length_a   1.000
_cell.length_b   1.000
_cell.length_c   1.000
_cell.angle_alpha   90.00
_cell.angle_beta   90.00
_cell.angle_gamma   90.00
#
_symmetry.space_group_name_H-M   'P 1'
#
loop_
_entity.id
_entity.type
_entity.pdbx_description
1 polymer ?
#
loop_
_entity_poly.entity_id
_entity_poly.type
_entity_poly.pdbx_seq_one_letter_code
_entity_poly.pdbx_strand_id
1 'polypeptide(L)'
;MIVALIIMIFIEFKDRGVIFGYPSPYQLRKYQDAVWMSPVYILRKYHGYFIYWAVIFTFWYHPMENTFGHAFGFAHTWFLMLQGSLTFTNLHLNKYWRFTLEVWVTLHSGVVAVQTVPNIMGKEIWPMFVFGFAMAIILTQLYGLPFWKNIPSWTRAMPVAVYTIIVVTSYSFIRDVQGRPFTRLQEIIRIPGIYYLILLIGWLIIVAIAKLQRISAAKGINFQESKEGAPSPPPRWKEVLVLLATVTTYAVSVFLSWILEYIDLKINLVVLSFIYCFGFTLISAVFGSFLLEMVIPLRRARPSSS
;
A
#
# COMPACT_ATOMS: atom_id res chain seq x y z
N MET A 1 7.47 -6.12 -2.96
CA MET A 1 6.60 -6.90 -2.03
C MET A 1 5.74 -6.02 -1.13
N ILE A 2 6.33 -5.05 -0.42
CA ILE A 2 5.58 -4.16 0.49
C ILE A 2 4.54 -3.30 -0.26
N VAL A 3 4.84 -2.85 -1.48
CA VAL A 3 3.89 -2.13 -2.35
C VAL A 3 2.61 -2.94 -2.58
N ALA A 4 2.72 -4.24 -2.84
CA ALA A 4 1.56 -5.10 -3.03
C ALA A 4 0.70 -5.14 -1.75
N LEU A 5 1.32 -5.30 -0.58
CA LEU A 5 0.61 -5.29 0.71
C LEU A 5 -0.10 -3.96 1.00
N ILE A 6 0.56 -2.83 0.71
CA ILE A 6 -0.01 -1.49 0.86
C ILE A 6 -1.24 -1.34 -0.04
N ILE A 7 -1.15 -1.74 -1.32
CA ILE A 7 -2.29 -1.61 -2.24
C ILE A 7 -3.43 -2.55 -1.82
N MET A 8 -3.11 -3.78 -1.38
CA MET A 8 -4.13 -4.74 -0.95
C MET A 8 -4.91 -4.24 0.27
N ILE A 9 -4.29 -3.51 1.20
CA ILE A 9 -5.03 -2.99 2.35
C ILE A 9 -6.11 -1.96 1.96
N PHE A 10 -5.88 -1.17 0.90
CA PHE A 10 -6.91 -0.28 0.35
C PHE A 10 -7.95 -0.97 -0.53
N ILE A 11 -7.62 -2.10 -1.15
CA ILE A 11 -8.55 -2.82 -2.03
C ILE A 11 -9.47 -3.74 -1.21
N GLU A 12 -8.89 -4.45 -0.24
CA GLU A 12 -9.54 -5.48 0.56
C GLU A 12 -10.16 -4.92 1.86
N PHE A 13 -10.02 -3.63 2.18
CA PHE A 13 -10.63 -3.05 3.39
C PHE A 13 -12.14 -3.34 3.49
N LYS A 14 -12.84 -3.44 2.35
CA LYS A 14 -14.27 -3.77 2.31
C LYS A 14 -14.52 -5.19 2.81
N ASP A 15 -13.63 -6.12 2.51
CA ASP A 15 -13.81 -7.54 2.82
C ASP A 15 -13.29 -7.92 4.21
N ARG A 16 -12.23 -7.26 4.68
CA ARG A 16 -11.51 -7.62 5.92
C ARG A 16 -11.51 -6.55 7.01
N GLY A 17 -12.07 -5.37 6.77
CA GLY A 17 -11.97 -4.22 7.67
C GLY A 17 -10.56 -3.64 7.75
N VAL A 18 -10.37 -2.67 8.65
CA VAL A 18 -9.11 -1.96 8.89
C VAL A 18 -8.43 -2.46 10.17
N ILE A 19 -9.19 -2.80 11.21
CA ILE A 19 -8.70 -3.39 12.46
C ILE A 19 -9.73 -4.41 12.95
N PHE A 20 -9.32 -5.64 13.24
CA PHE A 20 -10.18 -6.71 13.78
C PHE A 20 -11.46 -6.99 12.99
N GLY A 21 -11.42 -6.85 11.65
CA GLY A 21 -12.63 -7.02 10.84
C GLY A 21 -13.58 -5.81 10.87
N TYR A 22 -13.17 -4.68 11.46
CA TYR A 22 -13.95 -3.46 11.62
C TYR A 22 -13.35 -2.27 10.82
N PRO A 23 -14.16 -1.35 10.27
CA PRO A 23 -15.62 -1.41 10.15
C PRO A 23 -16.07 -2.50 9.16
N SER A 24 -17.25 -3.07 9.40
CA SER A 24 -17.79 -4.11 8.52
C SER A 24 -18.17 -3.54 7.13
N PRO A 25 -18.14 -4.36 6.06
CA PRO A 25 -18.58 -3.93 4.72
C PRO A 25 -19.96 -3.25 4.69
N TYR A 26 -20.88 -3.67 5.57
CA TYR A 26 -22.22 -3.10 5.71
C TYR A 26 -22.18 -1.64 6.18
N GLN A 27 -21.36 -1.34 7.19
CA GLN A 27 -21.21 0.02 7.74
C GLN A 27 -20.53 0.95 6.74
N LEU A 28 -19.60 0.42 5.94
CA LEU A 28 -18.93 1.17 4.89
C LEU A 28 -19.83 1.49 3.70
N ARG A 29 -20.91 0.71 3.48
CA ARG A 29 -21.88 0.94 2.39
C ARG A 29 -22.53 2.32 2.47
N LYS A 30 -22.80 2.82 3.69
CA LYS A 30 -23.34 4.17 3.94
C LYS A 30 -22.45 5.30 3.42
N TYR A 31 -21.14 5.05 3.28
CA TYR A 31 -20.17 6.04 2.81
C TYR A 31 -19.75 5.81 1.35
N GLN A 32 -20.24 4.74 0.69
CA GLN A 32 -19.88 4.40 -0.70
C GLN A 32 -20.50 5.35 -1.72
N ASP A 33 -21.74 5.79 -1.51
CA ASP A 33 -22.47 6.61 -2.47
C ASP A 33 -21.95 8.06 -2.55
N ALA A 34 -21.15 8.47 -1.57
CA ALA A 34 -20.70 9.84 -1.39
C ALA A 34 -19.47 10.24 -2.23
N VAL A 35 -18.78 9.29 -2.87
CA VAL A 35 -17.56 9.54 -3.66
C VAL A 35 -17.61 8.75 -4.97
N TRP A 36 -18.08 9.43 -6.02
CA TRP A 36 -18.27 8.90 -7.38
C TRP A 36 -16.96 8.37 -8.01
N MET A 37 -15.81 8.85 -7.53
CA MET A 37 -14.46 8.32 -7.80
C MET A 37 -13.83 7.83 -6.51
N SER A 38 -14.36 6.76 -5.89
CA SER A 38 -13.69 6.18 -4.72
C SER A 38 -12.26 5.79 -5.14
N PRO A 39 -11.19 6.27 -4.49
CA PRO A 39 -9.82 5.92 -4.86
C PRO A 39 -9.53 4.42 -4.79
N VAL A 40 -10.37 3.68 -4.08
CA VAL A 40 -10.46 2.22 -4.13
C VAL A 40 -10.73 1.69 -5.54
N TYR A 41 -11.60 2.35 -6.32
CA TYR A 41 -11.87 2.01 -7.72
C TYR A 41 -10.62 2.22 -8.58
N ILE A 42 -9.91 3.34 -8.42
CA ILE A 42 -8.66 3.61 -9.14
C ILE A 42 -7.62 2.54 -8.79
N LEU A 43 -7.43 2.26 -7.50
CA LEU A 43 -6.52 1.20 -7.06
C LEU A 43 -6.95 -0.16 -7.61
N ARG A 44 -8.23 -0.53 -7.55
CA ARG A 44 -8.74 -1.79 -8.16
C ARG A 44 -8.54 -1.85 -9.66
N LYS A 45 -8.68 -0.74 -10.38
CA LYS A 45 -8.50 -0.70 -11.83
C LYS A 45 -7.02 -0.78 -12.24
N TYR A 46 -6.13 -0.15 -11.48
CA TYR A 46 -4.73 0.04 -11.88
C TYR A 46 -3.69 -0.70 -11.03
N HIS A 47 -4.08 -1.39 -9.95
CA HIS A 47 -3.14 -2.09 -9.05
C HIS A 47 -2.20 -3.04 -9.79
N GLY A 48 -2.70 -3.73 -10.81
CA GLY A 48 -1.91 -4.63 -11.64
C GLY A 48 -0.64 -3.94 -12.13
N TYR A 49 -0.75 -2.75 -12.73
CA TYR A 49 0.41 -2.01 -13.25
C TYR A 49 1.46 -1.72 -12.16
N PHE A 50 1.03 -1.25 -10.99
CA PHE A 50 1.95 -0.96 -9.88
C PHE A 50 2.63 -2.22 -9.35
N ILE A 51 1.89 -3.32 -9.21
CA ILE A 51 2.43 -4.58 -8.70
C ILE A 51 3.37 -5.22 -9.72
N TYR A 52 3.00 -5.25 -11.01
CA TYR A 52 3.85 -5.75 -12.08
C TYR A 52 5.16 -4.97 -12.20
N TRP A 53 5.09 -3.63 -12.18
CA TRP A 53 6.29 -2.80 -12.16
C TRP A 53 7.20 -3.16 -10.97
N ALA A 54 6.64 -3.23 -9.75
CA ALA A 54 7.42 -3.54 -8.56
C ALA A 54 8.05 -4.95 -8.62
N VAL A 55 7.33 -5.93 -9.15
CA VAL A 55 7.79 -7.33 -9.30
C VAL A 55 8.92 -7.42 -10.33
N ILE A 56 8.75 -6.82 -11.51
CA ILE A 56 9.77 -6.83 -12.57
C ILE A 56 11.01 -6.06 -12.14
N PHE A 57 10.83 -4.88 -11.54
CA PHE A 57 11.93 -4.09 -11.01
C PHE A 57 12.73 -4.87 -9.96
N THR A 58 12.04 -5.50 -9.00
CA THR A 58 12.71 -6.33 -7.98
C THR A 58 13.45 -7.50 -8.63
N PHE A 59 12.82 -8.20 -9.57
CA PHE A 59 13.43 -9.35 -10.23
C PHE A 59 14.69 -8.98 -11.03
N TRP A 60 14.64 -7.84 -11.75
CA TRP A 60 15.74 -7.41 -12.63
C TRP A 60 16.95 -6.88 -11.86
N TYR A 61 16.72 -6.11 -10.79
CA TYR A 61 17.79 -5.44 -10.05
C TYR A 61 18.31 -6.22 -8.84
N HIS A 62 17.74 -7.39 -8.53
CA HIS A 62 18.19 -8.18 -7.39
C HIS A 62 19.14 -9.29 -7.84
N PRO A 63 20.43 -9.23 -7.47
CA PRO A 63 21.38 -10.30 -7.80
C PRO A 63 20.93 -11.64 -7.19
N MET A 64 21.14 -12.73 -7.94
CA MET A 64 20.83 -14.07 -7.47
C MET A 64 22.00 -14.64 -6.68
N GLU A 65 21.96 -14.49 -5.36
CA GLU A 65 22.93 -15.14 -4.47
C GLU A 65 22.36 -16.43 -3.86
N ASN A 66 23.22 -17.39 -3.54
CA ASN A 66 22.83 -18.66 -2.94
C ASN A 66 22.59 -18.54 -1.42
N THR A 67 21.57 -17.77 -1.02
CA THR A 67 21.15 -17.64 0.38
C THR A 67 19.65 -17.94 0.53
N PHE A 68 19.22 -18.39 1.71
CA PHE A 68 17.78 -18.64 1.95
C PHE A 68 16.94 -17.36 1.81
N GLY A 69 17.50 -16.19 2.09
CA GLY A 69 16.86 -14.90 1.94
C GLY A 69 16.50 -14.64 0.48
N HIS A 70 17.45 -14.84 -0.43
CA HIS A 70 17.20 -14.77 -1.86
C HIS A 70 16.22 -15.86 -2.29
N ALA A 71 16.38 -17.11 -1.85
CA ALA A 71 15.46 -18.19 -2.21
C ALA A 71 14.00 -17.89 -1.84
N PHE A 72 13.74 -17.42 -0.62
CA PHE A 72 12.40 -17.01 -0.18
C PHE A 72 11.91 -15.76 -0.93
N GLY A 73 12.81 -14.84 -1.28
CA GLY A 73 12.48 -13.64 -2.04
C GLY A 73 12.07 -13.94 -3.48
N PHE A 74 12.83 -14.80 -4.16
CA PHE A 74 12.51 -15.26 -5.51
C PHE A 74 11.25 -16.11 -5.53
N ALA A 75 11.08 -17.02 -4.56
CA ALA A 75 9.84 -17.78 -4.41
C ALA A 75 8.61 -16.87 -4.33
N HIS A 76 8.66 -15.83 -3.51
CA HIS A 76 7.56 -14.87 -3.43
C HIS A 76 7.36 -14.08 -4.72
N THR A 77 8.46 -13.67 -5.36
CA THR A 77 8.42 -12.94 -6.63
C THR A 77 7.73 -13.78 -7.70
N TRP A 78 8.05 -15.08 -7.79
CA TRP A 78 7.36 -16.01 -8.68
C TRP A 78 5.89 -16.23 -8.30
N PHE A 79 5.55 -16.31 -7.01
CA PHE A 79 4.16 -16.37 -6.59
C PHE A 79 3.37 -15.13 -7.01
N LEU A 80 3.97 -13.94 -6.93
CA LEU A 80 3.35 -12.70 -7.41
C LEU A 80 3.24 -12.65 -8.93
N MET A 81 4.24 -13.17 -9.67
CA MET A 81 4.16 -13.32 -11.13
C MET A 81 3.05 -14.30 -11.53
N LEU A 82 2.92 -15.42 -10.82
CA LEU A 82 1.82 -16.38 -10.98
C LEU A 82 0.46 -15.73 -10.67
N GLN A 83 0.36 -15.00 -9.56
CA GLN A 83 -0.85 -14.23 -9.27
C GLN A 83 -1.19 -13.24 -10.38
N GLY A 84 -0.18 -12.63 -10.98
CA GLY A 84 -0.31 -11.79 -12.16
C GLY A 84 -0.84 -12.57 -13.38
N SER A 85 -0.24 -13.70 -13.73
CA SER A 85 -0.65 -14.48 -14.91
C SER A 85 -2.08 -15.03 -14.80
N LEU A 86 -2.57 -15.18 -13.56
CA LEU A 86 -3.94 -15.59 -13.26
C LEU A 86 -4.97 -14.45 -13.34
N THR A 87 -4.59 -13.24 -13.72
CA THR A 87 -5.53 -12.10 -13.84
C THR A 87 -6.76 -12.49 -14.67
N PHE A 88 -7.95 -12.02 -14.25
CA PHE A 88 -9.26 -12.36 -14.83
C PHE A 88 -9.74 -13.79 -14.61
N THR A 89 -9.05 -14.58 -13.77
CA THR A 89 -9.53 -15.91 -13.35
C THR A 89 -10.09 -15.87 -11.93
N ASN A 90 -10.90 -16.89 -11.59
CA ASN A 90 -11.35 -17.10 -10.21
C ASN A 90 -10.19 -17.38 -9.24
N LEU A 91 -9.08 -17.94 -9.75
CA LEU A 91 -7.92 -18.25 -8.92
C LEU A 91 -7.22 -16.98 -8.43
N HIS A 92 -7.18 -15.92 -9.25
CA HIS A 92 -6.67 -14.61 -8.83
C HIS A 92 -7.46 -14.00 -7.67
N LEU A 93 -8.75 -14.30 -7.56
CA LEU A 93 -9.62 -13.82 -6.48
C LEU A 93 -9.66 -14.78 -5.28
N ASN A 94 -8.96 -15.91 -5.34
CA ASN A 94 -8.98 -16.90 -4.28
C ASN A 94 -8.40 -16.31 -2.98
N LYS A 95 -9.22 -16.31 -1.91
CA LYS A 95 -8.87 -15.64 -0.65
C LYS A 95 -7.73 -16.34 0.09
N TYR A 96 -7.63 -17.65 0.00
CA TYR A 96 -6.55 -18.42 0.62
C TYR A 96 -5.24 -18.18 -0.11
N TRP A 97 -5.25 -18.20 -1.44
CA TRP A 97 -4.06 -17.89 -2.24
C TRP A 97 -3.55 -16.47 -2.00
N ARG A 98 -4.44 -15.46 -2.00
CA ARG A 98 -4.06 -14.08 -1.67
C ARG A 98 -3.50 -13.96 -0.25
N PHE A 99 -4.09 -14.67 0.71
CA PHE A 99 -3.56 -14.73 2.08
C PHE A 99 -2.18 -15.38 2.15
N THR A 100 -1.92 -16.44 1.38
CA THR A 100 -0.58 -17.06 1.27
C THR A 100 0.47 -16.06 0.79
N LEU A 101 0.16 -15.27 -0.25
CA LEU A 101 1.04 -14.20 -0.73
C LEU A 101 1.32 -13.17 0.38
N GLU A 102 0.29 -12.82 1.15
CA GLU A 102 0.40 -11.86 2.24
C GLU A 102 1.26 -12.37 3.40
N VAL A 103 1.09 -13.63 3.79
CA VAL A 103 1.85 -14.28 4.87
C VAL A 103 3.31 -14.48 4.48
N TRP A 104 3.59 -14.79 3.21
CA TRP A 104 4.94 -15.08 2.76
C TRP A 104 5.92 -13.92 2.99
N VAL A 105 5.45 -12.67 2.97
CA VAL A 105 6.29 -11.50 3.34
C VAL A 105 6.83 -11.62 4.75
N THR A 106 6.05 -12.12 5.71
CA THR A 106 6.48 -12.31 7.10
C THR A 106 7.62 -13.33 7.17
N LEU A 107 7.48 -14.45 6.45
CA LEU A 107 8.49 -15.51 6.40
C LEU A 107 9.78 -15.01 5.74
N HIS A 108 9.66 -14.47 4.53
CA HIS A 108 10.81 -13.97 3.76
C HIS A 108 11.56 -12.85 4.50
N SER A 109 10.84 -11.86 5.04
CA SER A 109 11.48 -10.76 5.78
C SER A 109 12.16 -11.22 7.06
N GLY A 110 11.61 -12.21 7.77
CA GLY A 110 12.27 -12.84 8.90
C GLY A 110 13.58 -13.53 8.52
N VAL A 111 13.55 -14.36 7.46
CA VAL A 111 14.74 -15.08 6.98
C VAL A 111 15.84 -14.10 6.54
N VAL A 112 15.49 -13.11 5.72
CA VAL A 112 16.46 -12.07 5.28
C VAL A 112 17.01 -11.29 6.47
N ALA A 113 16.18 -10.93 7.45
CA ALA A 113 16.62 -10.17 8.61
C ALA A 113 17.58 -10.95 9.52
N VAL A 114 17.43 -12.27 9.62
CA VAL A 114 18.37 -13.14 10.32
C VAL A 114 19.68 -13.28 9.55
N GLN A 115 19.63 -13.36 8.23
CA GLN A 115 20.81 -13.68 7.40
C GLN A 115 21.66 -12.50 6.97
N THR A 116 21.03 -11.36 6.68
CA THR A 116 21.67 -10.30 5.88
C THR A 116 22.17 -9.15 6.73
N VAL A 117 21.64 -9.01 7.95
CA VAL A 117 21.93 -7.82 8.76
C VAL A 117 22.74 -8.18 9.99
N PRO A 118 24.06 -7.92 10.01
CA PRO A 118 24.78 -7.86 11.28
C PRO A 118 24.09 -6.80 12.15
N ASN A 119 23.70 -7.23 13.34
CA ASN A 119 23.18 -6.44 14.44
C ASN A 119 23.36 -4.92 14.28
N ILE A 120 22.35 -4.20 13.78
CA ILE A 120 22.44 -2.73 13.66
C ILE A 120 22.60 -2.18 15.07
N MET A 121 23.74 -1.55 15.35
CA MET A 121 24.08 -1.04 16.69
C MET A 121 24.02 -2.13 17.78
N GLY A 122 24.42 -3.36 17.46
CA GLY A 122 24.41 -4.48 18.43
C GLY A 122 23.05 -5.11 18.68
N LYS A 123 22.06 -4.90 17.79
CA LYS A 123 20.70 -5.44 17.92
C LYS A 123 20.25 -6.27 16.72
N GLU A 124 19.74 -7.47 16.98
CA GLU A 124 19.10 -8.31 15.97
C GLU A 124 17.82 -7.66 15.46
N ILE A 125 17.65 -7.47 14.16
CA ILE A 125 16.48 -6.74 13.62
C ILE A 125 15.32 -7.64 13.20
N TRP A 126 15.51 -8.96 13.17
CA TRP A 126 14.47 -9.91 12.81
C TRP A 126 13.17 -9.80 13.65
N PRO A 127 13.19 -9.45 14.97
CA PRO A 127 11.96 -9.33 15.74
C PRO A 127 11.04 -8.24 15.18
N MET A 128 11.61 -7.12 14.74
CA MET A 128 10.87 -6.03 14.12
C MET A 128 10.10 -6.50 12.88
N PHE A 129 10.74 -7.32 12.04
CA PHE A 129 10.12 -7.81 10.80
C PHE A 129 9.09 -8.90 11.07
N VAL A 130 9.46 -9.94 11.81
CA VAL A 130 8.56 -11.08 12.06
C VAL A 130 7.35 -10.64 12.87
N PHE A 131 7.55 -9.97 14.01
CA PHE A 131 6.42 -9.54 14.86
C PHE A 131 5.67 -8.36 14.25
N GLY A 132 6.35 -7.45 13.55
CA GLY A 132 5.69 -6.35 12.85
C GLY A 132 4.74 -6.82 11.75
N PHE A 133 5.18 -7.72 10.87
CA PHE A 133 4.29 -8.26 9.83
C PHE A 133 3.24 -9.24 10.42
N ALA A 134 3.58 -10.03 11.43
CA ALA A 134 2.60 -10.86 12.14
C ALA A 134 1.48 -10.02 12.77
N MET A 135 1.81 -8.87 13.36
CA MET A 135 0.81 -7.94 13.88
C MET A 135 -0.09 -7.42 12.76
N ALA A 136 0.43 -7.10 11.57
CA ALA A 136 -0.40 -6.73 10.42
C ALA A 136 -1.36 -7.87 10.02
N ILE A 137 -0.91 -9.14 10.07
CA ILE A 137 -1.73 -10.32 9.80
C ILE A 137 -2.90 -10.39 10.79
N ILE A 138 -2.59 -10.32 12.08
CA ILE A 138 -3.54 -10.52 13.17
C ILE A 138 -4.52 -9.36 13.30
N LEU A 139 -4.08 -8.13 12.98
CA LEU A 139 -4.95 -6.97 12.99
C LEU A 139 -5.86 -6.93 11.76
N THR A 140 -5.41 -7.39 10.60
CA THR A 140 -6.10 -7.12 9.32
C THR A 140 -6.27 -8.31 8.40
N GLN A 141 -5.18 -8.91 7.93
CA GLN A 141 -5.19 -9.83 6.77
C GLN A 141 -5.97 -11.11 7.07
N LEU A 142 -5.84 -11.60 8.30
CA LEU A 142 -6.49 -12.82 8.78
C LEU A 142 -8.02 -12.81 8.58
N TYR A 143 -8.67 -11.68 8.83
CA TYR A 143 -10.13 -11.54 8.75
C TYR A 143 -10.68 -11.47 7.32
N GLY A 144 -9.80 -11.50 6.31
CA GLY A 144 -10.21 -11.64 4.91
C GLY A 144 -10.64 -13.07 4.54
N LEU A 145 -10.26 -14.08 5.33
CA LEU A 145 -10.58 -15.48 5.02
C LEU A 145 -12.08 -15.77 5.23
N PRO A 146 -12.71 -16.60 4.37
CA PRO A 146 -14.15 -16.85 4.42
C PRO A 146 -14.67 -17.34 5.78
N PHE A 147 -13.92 -18.19 6.46
CA PHE A 147 -14.37 -18.79 7.72
C PHE A 147 -14.52 -17.77 8.86
N TRP A 148 -13.71 -16.70 8.87
CA TRP A 148 -13.83 -15.61 9.86
C TRP A 148 -15.15 -14.84 9.75
N LYS A 149 -15.85 -14.94 8.61
CA LYS A 149 -17.17 -14.36 8.43
C LYS A 149 -18.28 -15.18 9.11
N ASN A 150 -18.04 -16.47 9.36
CA ASN A 150 -19.03 -17.41 9.88
C ASN A 150 -18.86 -17.71 11.38
N ILE A 151 -17.79 -17.21 12.01
CA ILE A 151 -17.52 -17.41 13.43
C ILE A 151 -17.82 -16.14 14.25
N PRO A 152 -18.23 -16.28 15.52
CA PRO A 152 -18.56 -15.14 16.37
C PRO A 152 -17.41 -14.15 16.52
N SER A 153 -17.71 -12.85 16.59
CA SER A 153 -16.69 -11.78 16.67
C SER A 153 -15.78 -11.88 17.90
N TRP A 154 -16.21 -12.50 19.00
CA TRP A 154 -15.37 -12.71 20.19
C TRP A 154 -14.16 -13.62 19.90
N THR A 155 -14.26 -14.52 18.92
CA THR A 155 -13.15 -15.41 18.52
C THR A 155 -11.97 -14.63 17.93
N ARG A 156 -12.19 -13.38 17.50
CA ARG A 156 -11.13 -12.48 16.99
C ARG A 156 -10.12 -12.10 18.07
N ALA A 157 -10.45 -12.28 19.34
CA ALA A 157 -9.50 -12.09 20.44
C ALA A 157 -8.46 -13.22 20.51
N MET A 158 -8.75 -14.42 19.98
CA MET A 158 -7.87 -15.58 20.11
C MET A 158 -6.52 -15.40 19.38
N PRO A 159 -6.47 -14.97 18.10
CA PRO A 159 -5.20 -14.70 17.43
C PRO A 159 -4.37 -13.63 18.15
N VAL A 160 -5.04 -12.63 18.74
CA VAL A 160 -4.39 -11.57 19.53
C VAL A 160 -3.78 -12.16 20.79
N ALA A 161 -4.54 -12.97 21.54
CA ALA A 161 -4.06 -13.60 22.76
C ALA A 161 -2.84 -14.50 22.49
N VAL A 162 -2.92 -15.36 21.47
CA VAL A 162 -1.81 -16.23 21.05
C VAL A 162 -0.58 -15.39 20.68
N TYR A 163 -0.78 -14.34 19.88
CA TYR A 163 0.29 -13.43 19.50
C TYR A 163 0.92 -12.72 20.69
N THR A 164 0.11 -12.22 21.63
CA THR A 164 0.60 -11.57 22.84
C THR A 164 1.43 -12.53 23.68
N ILE A 165 1.00 -13.79 23.85
CA ILE A 165 1.78 -14.80 24.56
C ILE A 165 3.13 -15.04 23.88
N ILE A 166 3.12 -15.21 22.55
CA ILE A 166 4.35 -15.41 21.77
C ILE A 166 5.28 -14.20 21.93
N VAL A 167 4.78 -12.98 21.75
CA VAL A 167 5.55 -11.74 21.88
C VAL A 167 6.13 -11.61 23.29
N VAL A 168 5.33 -11.75 24.34
CA VAL A 168 5.80 -11.62 25.73
C VAL A 168 6.88 -12.65 26.02
N THR A 169 6.67 -13.89 25.57
CA THR A 169 7.66 -14.96 25.73
C THR A 169 8.95 -14.63 24.99
N SER A 170 8.88 -14.31 23.69
CA SER A 170 10.05 -14.00 22.87
C SER A 170 10.81 -12.77 23.39
N TYR A 171 10.13 -11.69 23.76
CA TYR A 171 10.76 -10.47 24.27
C TYR A 171 11.30 -10.59 25.71
N SER A 172 11.00 -11.68 26.43
CA SER A 172 11.73 -12.04 27.66
C SER A 172 13.14 -12.57 27.37
N PHE A 173 13.36 -13.15 26.18
CA PHE A 173 14.64 -13.69 25.72
C PHE A 173 15.40 -12.70 24.83
N ILE A 174 14.69 -11.86 24.06
CA ILE A 174 15.31 -10.81 23.23
C ILE A 174 15.76 -9.66 24.12
N ARG A 175 17.08 -9.50 24.27
CA ARG A 175 17.70 -8.47 25.09
C ARG A 175 18.10 -7.25 24.26
N ASP A 176 18.18 -6.09 24.90
CA ASP A 176 18.90 -4.94 24.33
C ASP A 176 20.42 -5.05 24.52
N VAL A 177 21.14 -4.06 24.01
CA VAL A 177 22.61 -3.97 24.08
C VAL A 177 23.10 -3.98 25.54
N GLN A 178 22.26 -3.62 26.51
CA GLN A 178 22.55 -3.61 27.94
C GLN A 178 22.01 -4.86 28.66
N GLY A 179 21.51 -5.86 27.95
CA GLY A 179 20.99 -7.10 28.54
C GLY A 179 19.59 -7.00 29.15
N ARG A 180 18.88 -5.89 28.94
CA ARG A 180 17.54 -5.68 29.51
C ARG A 180 16.45 -6.28 28.60
N PRO A 181 15.47 -7.02 29.16
CA PRO A 181 14.34 -7.53 28.40
C PRO A 181 13.28 -6.44 28.20
N PHE A 182 12.34 -6.66 27.27
CA PHE A 182 11.16 -5.79 27.02
C PHE A 182 11.41 -4.33 26.60
N THR A 183 12.65 -3.85 26.54
CA THR A 183 12.97 -2.46 26.13
C THR A 183 12.83 -2.20 24.62
N ARG A 184 12.47 -3.23 23.86
CA ARG A 184 12.41 -3.24 22.39
C ARG A 184 11.00 -3.45 21.83
N LEU A 185 9.97 -3.46 22.68
CA LEU A 185 8.57 -3.73 22.27
C LEU A 185 8.04 -2.71 21.23
N GLN A 186 8.56 -1.49 21.22
CA GLN A 186 8.25 -0.46 20.23
C GLN A 186 8.61 -0.86 18.79
N GLU A 187 9.46 -1.87 18.57
CA GLU A 187 9.81 -2.35 17.23
C GLU A 187 8.60 -2.98 16.52
N ILE A 188 7.72 -3.62 17.30
CA ILE A 188 6.55 -4.35 16.80
C ILE A 188 5.59 -3.40 16.06
N ILE A 189 5.42 -2.18 16.55
CA ILE A 189 4.48 -1.21 15.97
C ILE A 189 5.01 -0.51 14.72
N ARG A 190 6.30 -0.66 14.38
CA ARG A 190 6.91 0.11 13.29
C ARG A 190 6.29 -0.23 11.93
N ILE A 191 6.19 -1.52 11.61
CA ILE A 191 5.64 -1.97 10.32
C ILE A 191 4.12 -1.71 10.22
N PRO A 192 3.29 -2.15 11.19
CA PRO A 192 1.86 -1.81 11.18
C PRO A 192 1.63 -0.29 11.23
N GLY A 193 2.44 0.45 12.00
CA GLY A 193 2.36 1.90 12.11
C GLY A 193 2.52 2.57 10.75
N ILE A 194 3.52 2.15 9.95
CA ILE A 194 3.69 2.62 8.57
C ILE A 194 2.47 2.24 7.71
N TYR A 195 1.94 1.03 7.84
CA TYR A 195 0.75 0.58 7.09
C TYR A 195 -0.45 1.47 7.35
N TYR A 196 -0.76 1.71 8.63
CA TYR A 196 -1.89 2.53 9.04
C TYR A 196 -1.66 4.01 8.73
N LEU A 197 -0.42 4.49 8.78
CA LEU A 197 -0.09 5.85 8.40
C LEU A 197 -0.31 6.09 6.90
N ILE A 198 0.12 5.16 6.05
CA ILE A 198 -0.12 5.24 4.61
C ILE A 198 -1.62 5.16 4.32
N LEU A 199 -2.36 4.27 5.01
CA LEU A 199 -3.82 4.22 4.93
C LEU A 199 -4.47 5.56 5.29
N LEU A 200 -4.03 6.19 6.39
CA LEU A 200 -4.54 7.47 6.86
C LEU A 200 -4.25 8.59 5.86
N ILE A 201 -3.00 8.70 5.39
CA ILE A 201 -2.60 9.71 4.39
C ILE A 201 -3.41 9.51 3.11
N GLY A 202 -3.49 8.27 2.63
CA GLY A 202 -4.32 7.92 1.48
C GLY A 202 -5.74 8.40 1.68
N TRP A 203 -6.40 8.01 2.78
CA TRP A 203 -7.76 8.43 3.14
C TRP A 203 -7.94 9.95 3.22
N LEU A 204 -6.99 10.69 3.81
CA LEU A 204 -7.03 12.15 3.88
C LEU A 204 -6.99 12.79 2.49
N ILE A 205 -6.16 12.28 1.58
CA ILE A 205 -6.12 12.71 0.17
C ILE A 205 -7.49 12.48 -0.49
N ILE A 206 -8.12 11.32 -0.26
CA ILE A 206 -9.47 11.02 -0.78
C ILE A 206 -10.48 12.07 -0.29
N VAL A 207 -10.51 12.32 1.01
CA VAL A 207 -11.45 13.27 1.63
C VAL A 207 -11.21 14.68 1.10
N ALA A 208 -9.96 15.08 0.92
CA ALA A 208 -9.60 16.37 0.34
C ALA A 208 -10.13 16.50 -1.09
N ILE A 209 -9.87 15.51 -1.96
CA ILE A 209 -10.38 15.49 -3.34
C ILE A 209 -11.91 15.54 -3.36
N ALA A 210 -12.58 14.74 -2.54
CA ALA A 210 -14.04 14.71 -2.47
C ALA A 210 -14.64 16.05 -2.02
N LYS A 211 -14.01 16.73 -1.04
CA LYS A 211 -14.41 18.08 -0.61
C LYS A 211 -14.21 19.10 -1.73
N LEU A 212 -13.07 19.06 -2.43
CA LEU A 212 -12.79 19.94 -3.57
C LEU A 212 -13.82 19.74 -4.68
N GLN A 213 -14.16 18.49 -5.01
CA GLN A 213 -15.19 18.17 -5.99
C GLN A 213 -16.57 18.72 -5.59
N ARG A 214 -16.96 18.63 -4.31
CA ARG A 214 -18.22 19.21 -3.81
C ARG A 214 -18.24 20.74 -3.90
N ILE A 215 -17.13 21.39 -3.57
CA ILE A 215 -16.99 22.85 -3.69
C ILE A 215 -17.09 23.27 -5.16
N SER A 216 -16.44 22.54 -6.07
CA SER A 216 -16.53 22.78 -7.51
C SER A 216 -17.95 22.59 -8.02
N ALA A 217 -18.64 21.51 -7.62
CA ALA A 217 -20.03 21.27 -7.96
C ALA A 217 -20.96 22.39 -7.45
N ALA A 218 -20.76 22.86 -6.21
CA ALA A 218 -21.50 24.00 -5.66
C ALA A 218 -21.26 25.31 -6.43
N LYS A 219 -20.09 25.47 -7.05
CA LYS A 219 -19.76 26.58 -7.97
C LYS A 219 -20.28 26.37 -9.40
N GLY A 220 -21.14 25.37 -9.63
CA GLY A 220 -21.67 25.04 -10.96
C GLY A 220 -20.67 24.36 -11.90
N ILE A 221 -19.48 23.99 -11.39
CA ILE A 221 -18.49 23.22 -12.13
C ILE A 221 -18.83 21.74 -11.93
N ASN A 222 -19.76 21.24 -12.75
CA ASN A 222 -20.13 19.82 -12.74
C ASN A 222 -19.15 19.00 -13.56
N PHE A 223 -18.39 18.15 -12.86
CA PHE A 223 -17.60 17.07 -13.44
C PHE A 223 -18.50 15.85 -13.66
N GLN A 224 -19.37 15.86 -14.68
CA GLN A 224 -20.07 14.64 -15.09
C GLN A 224 -19.31 13.96 -16.21
N GLU A 225 -19.15 12.64 -16.09
CA GLU A 225 -18.85 11.78 -17.23
C GLU A 225 -20.04 11.89 -18.19
N SER A 226 -19.76 12.21 -19.46
CA SER A 226 -20.78 12.28 -20.51
C SER A 226 -21.57 10.97 -20.52
N LYS A 227 -22.83 10.98 -20.06
CA LYS A 227 -23.72 9.81 -20.17
C LYS A 227 -24.08 9.49 -21.63
N GLU A 228 -23.77 10.38 -22.56
CA GLU A 228 -23.99 10.21 -23.99
C GLU A 228 -22.66 10.01 -24.73
N GLY A 229 -22.47 8.82 -25.30
CA GLY A 229 -21.36 8.46 -26.18
C GLY A 229 -20.03 8.25 -25.44
N ALA A 230 -19.25 7.26 -25.89
CA ALA A 230 -17.87 7.11 -25.44
C ALA A 230 -17.15 8.46 -25.61
N PRO A 231 -16.51 9.01 -24.57
CA PRO A 231 -15.81 10.28 -24.68
C PRO A 231 -14.86 10.24 -25.87
N SER A 232 -14.96 11.22 -26.78
CA SER A 232 -14.02 11.34 -27.89
C SER A 232 -12.60 11.36 -27.31
N PRO A 233 -11.66 10.56 -27.84
CA PRO A 233 -10.31 10.51 -27.31
C PRO A 233 -9.72 11.91 -27.26
N PRO A 234 -8.93 12.24 -26.22
CA PRO A 234 -8.28 13.54 -26.14
C PRO A 234 -7.47 13.78 -27.42
N PRO A 235 -7.33 15.04 -27.87
CA PRO A 235 -6.46 15.35 -29.00
C PRO A 235 -5.05 14.80 -28.76
N ARG A 236 -4.42 14.22 -29.80
CA ARG A 236 -3.08 13.59 -29.70
C ARG A 236 -2.03 14.48 -28.99
N TRP A 237 -2.10 15.80 -29.17
CA TRP A 237 -1.17 16.72 -28.50
C TRP A 237 -1.32 16.72 -26.97
N LYS A 238 -2.53 16.51 -26.43
CA LYS A 238 -2.74 16.39 -24.98
C LYS A 238 -2.14 15.09 -24.45
N GLU A 239 -2.26 14.00 -25.19
CA GLU A 239 -1.62 12.72 -24.85
C GLU A 239 -0.10 12.88 -24.82
N VAL A 240 0.47 13.53 -25.85
CA VAL A 240 1.90 13.82 -25.91
C VAL A 240 2.35 14.71 -24.75
N LEU A 241 1.60 15.77 -24.42
CA LEU A 241 1.92 16.62 -23.27
C LEU A 241 1.88 15.83 -21.96
N VAL A 242 0.91 14.94 -21.77
CA VAL A 242 0.80 14.12 -20.57
C VAL A 242 1.97 13.15 -20.45
N LEU A 243 2.39 12.54 -21.56
CA LEU A 243 3.58 11.70 -21.60
C LEU A 243 4.84 12.50 -21.28
N LEU A 244 5.05 13.65 -21.93
CA LEU A 244 6.19 14.54 -21.68
C LEU A 244 6.23 15.01 -20.23
N ALA A 245 5.09 15.40 -19.69
CA ALA A 245 4.94 15.82 -18.31
C ALA A 245 5.29 14.68 -17.35
N THR A 246 4.79 13.46 -17.58
CA THR A 246 5.11 12.27 -16.77
C THR A 246 6.61 11.94 -16.79
N VAL A 247 7.23 11.96 -17.97
CA VAL A 247 8.67 11.74 -18.13
C VAL A 247 9.48 12.84 -17.43
N THR A 248 9.02 14.10 -17.52
CA THR A 248 9.66 15.24 -16.85
C THR A 248 9.59 15.10 -15.34
N THR A 249 8.43 14.74 -14.78
CA THR A 249 8.28 14.49 -13.34
C THR A 249 9.21 13.38 -12.87
N TYR A 250 9.33 12.29 -13.63
CA TYR A 250 10.26 11.22 -13.34
C TYR A 250 11.72 11.70 -13.37
N ALA A 251 12.11 12.45 -14.41
CA ALA A 251 13.46 13.01 -14.53
C ALA A 251 13.80 13.96 -13.37
N VAL A 252 12.89 14.87 -13.01
CA VAL A 252 13.04 15.78 -11.85
C VAL A 252 13.17 14.98 -10.55
N SER A 253 12.38 13.93 -10.40
CA SER A 253 12.41 13.06 -9.23
C SER A 253 13.75 12.32 -9.08
N VAL A 254 14.28 11.79 -10.19
CA VAL A 254 15.61 11.16 -10.22
C VAL A 254 16.70 12.18 -9.92
N PHE A 255 16.62 13.36 -10.54
CA PHE A 255 17.60 14.43 -10.33
C PHE A 255 17.60 14.96 -8.88
N LEU A 256 16.43 15.15 -8.27
CA LEU A 256 16.31 15.50 -6.85
C LEU A 256 16.89 14.40 -5.95
N SER A 257 16.62 13.13 -6.26
CA SER A 257 17.18 12.01 -5.50
C SER A 257 18.70 12.00 -5.58
N TRP A 258 19.25 12.21 -6.78
CA TRP A 258 20.69 12.31 -7.01
C TRP A 258 21.32 13.50 -6.30
N ILE A 259 20.70 14.68 -6.32
CA ILE A 259 21.18 15.86 -5.57
C ILE A 259 21.23 15.56 -4.07
N LEU A 260 20.16 14.96 -3.53
CA LEU A 260 20.08 14.67 -2.10
C LEU A 260 21.15 13.66 -1.66
N GLU A 261 21.44 12.68 -2.50
CA GLU A 261 22.57 11.76 -2.32
C GLU A 261 23.92 12.47 -2.42
N TYR A 262 24.10 13.32 -3.43
CA TYR A 262 25.34 14.07 -3.65
C TYR A 262 25.67 15.05 -2.52
N ILE A 263 24.64 15.67 -1.92
CA ILE A 263 24.81 16.60 -0.79
C ILE A 263 25.16 15.83 0.51
N ASP A 264 25.01 14.50 0.54
CA ASP A 264 25.22 13.65 1.74
C ASP A 264 24.56 14.25 2.98
N LEU A 265 23.29 14.65 2.84
CA LEU A 265 22.54 15.21 3.95
C LEU A 265 22.49 14.20 5.10
N LYS A 266 23.20 14.50 6.19
CA LYS A 266 23.21 13.70 7.44
C LYS A 266 21.90 13.84 8.22
N ILE A 267 20.79 13.61 7.54
CA ILE A 267 19.45 13.60 8.10
C ILE A 267 19.16 12.19 8.60
N ASN A 268 18.44 12.09 9.71
CA ASN A 268 17.97 10.81 10.23
C ASN A 268 17.19 10.05 9.13
N LEU A 269 17.53 8.76 8.91
CA LEU A 269 16.95 7.92 7.87
C LEU A 269 15.40 7.90 7.90
N VAL A 270 14.79 7.97 9.09
CA VAL A 270 13.34 8.01 9.24
C VAL A 270 12.79 9.32 8.71
N VAL A 271 13.41 10.46 9.09
CA VAL A 271 13.01 11.79 8.62
C VAL A 271 13.19 11.90 7.11
N LEU A 272 14.31 11.40 6.59
CA LEU A 272 14.60 11.37 5.17
C LEU A 272 13.56 10.52 4.40
N SER A 273 13.22 9.33 4.91
CA SER A 273 12.19 8.47 4.34
C SER A 273 10.80 9.13 4.34
N PHE A 274 10.48 9.89 5.39
CA PHE A 274 9.26 10.70 5.46
C PHE A 274 9.23 11.81 4.42
N ILE A 275 10.33 12.55 4.26
CA ILE A 275 10.47 13.62 3.25
C ILE A 275 10.30 13.02 1.85
N TYR A 276 10.98 11.91 1.56
CA TYR A 276 10.84 11.23 0.27
C TYR A 276 9.42 10.73 0.04
N CYS A 277 8.85 9.93 0.95
CA CYS A 277 7.51 9.40 0.77
C CYS A 277 6.46 10.50 0.66
N PHE A 278 6.49 11.50 1.53
CA PHE A 278 5.51 12.58 1.51
C PHE A 278 5.70 13.50 0.30
N GLY A 279 6.93 13.94 0.04
CA GLY A 279 7.26 14.81 -1.08
C GLY A 279 6.94 14.19 -2.43
N PHE A 280 7.37 12.94 -2.66
CA PHE A 280 7.07 12.23 -3.91
C PHE A 280 5.58 11.93 -4.08
N THR A 281 4.90 11.53 -3.00
CA THR A 281 3.46 11.25 -3.06
C THR A 281 2.68 12.53 -3.34
N LEU A 282 3.06 13.66 -2.73
CA LEU A 282 2.42 14.95 -2.96
C LEU A 282 2.67 15.45 -4.38
N ILE A 283 3.92 15.40 -4.87
CA ILE A 283 4.28 15.76 -6.25
C ILE A 283 3.49 14.89 -7.23
N SER A 284 3.50 13.57 -7.02
CA SER A 284 2.80 12.62 -7.90
C SER A 284 1.27 12.79 -7.85
N ALA A 285 0.70 13.14 -6.69
CA ALA A 285 -0.75 13.37 -6.54
C ALA A 285 -1.19 14.68 -7.20
N VAL A 286 -0.47 15.77 -6.97
CA VAL A 286 -0.75 17.10 -7.56
C VAL A 286 -0.57 17.04 -9.07
N PHE A 287 0.52 16.44 -9.53
CA PHE A 287 0.81 16.30 -10.95
C PHE A 287 -0.17 15.34 -11.62
N GLY A 288 -0.46 14.19 -10.99
CA GLY A 288 -1.47 13.24 -11.45
C GLY A 288 -2.87 13.86 -11.57
N SER A 289 -3.27 14.71 -10.63
CA SER A 289 -4.56 15.43 -10.72
C SER A 289 -4.60 16.41 -11.89
N PHE A 290 -3.50 17.11 -12.17
CA PHE A 290 -3.40 18.04 -13.30
C PHE A 290 -3.43 17.30 -14.65
N LEU A 291 -2.74 16.15 -14.73
CA LEU A 291 -2.78 15.28 -15.91
C LEU A 291 -4.16 14.66 -16.14
N LEU A 292 -4.86 14.26 -15.07
CA LEU A 292 -6.24 13.77 -15.14
C LEU A 292 -7.20 14.82 -15.69
N GLU A 293 -7.04 16.10 -15.31
CA GLU A 293 -7.82 17.22 -15.86
C GLU A 293 -7.55 17.45 -17.36
N MET A 294 -6.35 17.12 -17.85
CA MET A 294 -6.01 17.26 -19.27
C MET A 294 -6.55 16.13 -20.15
N VAL A 295 -6.60 14.90 -19.61
CA VAL A 295 -6.93 13.68 -20.37
C VAL A 295 -8.40 13.30 -20.25
N ILE A 296 -9.04 13.51 -19.10
CA ILE A 296 -10.46 13.23 -18.94
C ILE A 296 -11.23 14.38 -19.59
N PRO A 297 -12.05 14.14 -20.64
CA PRO A 297 -12.92 15.17 -21.18
C PRO A 297 -14.05 15.41 -20.19
N LEU A 298 -13.80 16.30 -19.24
CA LEU A 298 -14.80 16.83 -18.34
C LEU A 298 -15.64 17.82 -19.15
N ARG A 299 -16.76 17.34 -19.73
CA ARG A 299 -17.75 18.24 -20.33
C ARG A 299 -18.40 19.04 -19.20
N ARG A 300 -18.29 20.37 -19.22
CA ARG A 300 -19.19 21.23 -18.45
C ARG A 300 -20.61 20.90 -18.88
N ALA A 301 -21.45 20.49 -17.92
CA ALA A 301 -22.90 20.44 -18.17
C ALA A 301 -23.34 21.84 -18.63
N ARG A 302 -24.03 21.93 -19.77
CA ARG A 302 -24.68 23.19 -20.15
C ARG A 302 -25.69 23.54 -19.05
N PRO A 303 -25.77 24.81 -18.62
CA PRO A 303 -26.88 25.23 -17.78
C PRO A 303 -28.18 24.87 -18.51
N SER A 304 -29.12 24.25 -17.80
CA SER A 304 -30.47 24.01 -18.32
C SER A 304 -31.04 25.36 -18.73
N SER A 305 -31.24 25.56 -20.02
CA SER A 305 -32.02 26.69 -20.52
C SER A 305 -33.44 26.52 -19.98
N SER A 306 -33.78 27.35 -19.00
CA SER A 306 -35.16 27.63 -18.58
C SER A 306 -35.95 28.24 -19.74
#